data_AF-A0A932GIG8-F1
#
_entry.id   AF-A0A932GIG8-F1
#
_cell.length_a   1.000
_cell.length_b   1.000
_cell.length_c   1.000
_cell.angle_alpha   90.00
_cell.angle_beta   90.00
_cell.angle_gamma   90.00
#
_symmetry.space_group_name_H-M   'P 1'
#
loop_
_entity.id
_entity.type
_entity.pdbx_description
1 polymer ?
#
loop_
_entity_poly.entity_id
_entity_poly.type
_entity_poly.pdbx_seq_one_letter_code
_entity_poly.pdbx_strand_id
1 'polypeptide(L)' 'MSRWKRHGVIVVLYSTDHDPKHVHVFEDRKRLLKFDVESWTVMEGRMTPRARKALEALRREGLI' A
#
# COMPACT_ATOMS: atom_id res chain seq x y z
N MET A 1 -1.50 0.70 13.53
CA MET A 1 -1.10 1.58 12.41
C MET A 1 0.36 1.34 12.09
N SER A 2 0.65 0.72 10.95
CA SER A 2 2.02 0.43 10.50
C SER A 2 2.36 1.32 9.31
N ARG A 3 3.63 1.75 9.20
CA ARG A 3 4.09 2.64 8.13
C ARG A 3 5.49 2.23 7.67
N TRP A 4 5.66 2.08 6.36
CA TRP A 4 6.91 1.66 5.74
C TRP A 4 7.33 2.60 4.61
N LYS A 5 8.63 2.74 4.41
CA LYS A 5 9.22 3.40 3.24
C LYS A 5 9.93 2.35 2.38
N ARG A 6 9.52 2.20 1.13
CA ARG A 6 10.07 1.23 0.17
C ARG A 6 10.07 1.83 -1.23
N HIS A 7 11.14 1.64 -1.99
CA HIS A 7 11.24 2.04 -3.40
C HIS A 7 10.78 3.48 -3.71
N GLY A 8 11.03 4.43 -2.81
CA GLY A 8 10.70 5.85 -2.98
C GLY A 8 9.27 6.24 -2.59
N VAL A 9 8.42 5.29 -2.21
CA VAL A 9 7.05 5.57 -1.73
C VAL A 9 6.89 5.25 -0.24
N ILE A 10 5.84 5.80 0.36
CA ILE A 10 5.42 5.50 1.73
C ILE A 10 4.15 4.64 1.66
N VAL A 11 4.15 3.51 2.35
CA VAL A 11 2.98 2.62 2.48
C VAL A 11 2.50 2.69 3.91
N VAL A 12 1.21 2.94 4.12
CA VAL A 12 0.57 3.03 5.43
C VAL A 12 -0.53 1.99 5.52
N LEU A 13 -0.44 1.07 6.47
CA LEU A 13 -1.51 0.12 6.78
C LEU A 13 -2.66 0.85 7.45
N TYR A 14 -3.81 0.79 6.81
CA TYR A 14 -5.05 1.35 7.29
C TYR A 14 -5.93 0.19 7.77
N SER A 15 -5.89 -0.06 9.08
CA SER A 15 -6.72 -1.07 9.75
C SER A 15 -7.75 -0.35 10.61
N THR A 16 -8.84 0.06 9.99
CA THR A 16 -10.09 0.33 10.70
C THR A 16 -10.81 -0.99 10.98
N ASP A 17 -11.85 -0.97 11.81
CA ASP A 17 -12.67 -2.12 12.22
C ASP A 17 -13.51 -2.75 11.08
N HIS A 18 -13.14 -2.51 9.83
CA HIS A 18 -13.87 -2.97 8.66
C HIS A 18 -12.94 -3.53 7.60
N ASP A 19 -13.42 -4.60 6.98
CA ASP A 19 -12.84 -5.20 5.79
C ASP A 19 -13.09 -4.31 4.56
N PRO A 20 -12.26 -4.42 3.50
CA PRO A 20 -11.03 -5.22 3.44
C PRO A 20 -9.85 -4.53 4.12
N LYS A 21 -8.87 -5.32 4.56
CA LYS A 21 -7.57 -4.75 4.97
C LYS A 21 -6.94 -4.04 3.78
N HIS A 22 -6.50 -2.81 3.98
CA HIS A 22 -5.94 -2.03 2.89
C HIS A 22 -4.79 -1.14 3.33
N VAL A 23 -3.98 -0.74 2.36
CA VAL A 23 -2.91 0.23 2.54
C VAL A 23 -3.16 1.47 1.69
N HIS A 24 -2.67 2.61 2.17
CA HIS A 24 -2.53 3.82 1.37
C HIS A 24 -1.06 3.98 0.96
N VAL A 25 -0.82 4.19 -0.33
CA VAL A 25 0.51 4.48 -0.85
C VAL A 25 0.62 5.96 -1.17
N PHE A 26 1.72 6.58 -0.77
CA PHE A 26 1.99 8.00 -0.97
C PHE A 26 3.33 8.21 -1.69
N GLU A 27 3.35 9.17 -2.60
CA GLU A 27 4.54 9.72 -3.26
C GLU A 27 4.44 11.25 -3.20
N ASP A 28 5.52 11.94 -2.84
CA ASP A 28 5.55 13.41 -2.75
C ASP A 28 4.41 14.04 -1.95
N ARG A 29 4.06 13.42 -0.82
CA ARG A 29 2.98 13.82 0.11
C ARG A 29 1.56 13.70 -0.47
N LYS A 30 1.40 13.13 -1.67
CA LYS A 30 0.09 12.86 -2.29
C LYS A 30 -0.25 11.38 -2.19
N ARG A 31 -1.51 11.05 -1.90
CA ARG A 31 -2.00 9.66 -1.94
C ARG A 31 -2.04 9.23 -3.41
N LEU A 32 -1.21 8.25 -3.74
CA LEU A 32 -1.10 7.69 -5.08
C LEU A 32 -2.23 6.67 -5.34
N LEU A 33 -2.46 5.80 -4.36
CA LEU A 33 -3.50 4.76 -4.45
C LEU A 33 -3.94 4.24 -3.08
N LYS A 34 -5.13 3.65 -3.07
CA LYS A 34 -5.66 2.76 -2.03
C LYS A 34 -5.62 1.33 -2.56
N PHE A 35 -5.04 0.41 -1.80
CA PHE A 35 -4.81 -0.98 -2.23
C PHE A 35 -5.36 -1.96 -1.21
N ASP A 36 -6.20 -2.87 -1.67
CA ASP A 36 -6.67 -4.01 -0.89
C ASP A 36 -5.59 -5.08 -0.85
N VAL A 37 -5.12 -5.42 0.36
CA VAL A 37 -4.02 -6.39 0.52
C VAL A 37 -4.51 -7.83 0.47
N GLU A 38 -5.80 -8.07 0.69
CA GLU A 38 -6.41 -9.41 0.70
C GLU A 38 -6.75 -9.86 -0.72
N SER A 39 -7.47 -9.01 -1.47
CA SER A 39 -7.79 -9.30 -2.88
C SER A 39 -6.66 -8.92 -3.84
N TRP A 40 -5.61 -8.25 -3.34
CA TRP A 40 -4.45 -7.80 -4.11
C TRP A 40 -4.82 -6.89 -5.29
N THR A 41 -5.77 -5.98 -5.07
CA THR A 41 -6.31 -5.09 -6.12
C THR A 41 -6.21 -3.61 -5.75
N VAL A 42 -6.15 -2.76 -6.79
CA VAL A 42 -6.25 -1.32 -6.62
C VAL A 42 -7.72 -0.96 -6.38
N MET A 43 -8.01 -0.34 -5.24
CA MET A 43 -9.35 0.17 -4.94
C MET A 43 -9.57 1.57 -5.51
N GLU A 44 -8.54 2.41 -5.44
CA GLU A 44 -8.61 3.81 -5.88
C GLU A 44 -7.22 4.29 -6.31
N GLY A 45 -7.16 5.23 -7.26
CA GLY A 45 -5.91 5.83 -7.74
C GLY A 45 -5.21 4.97 -8.79
N ARG A 46 -3.89 5.14 -8.93
CA ARG A 46 -3.12 4.51 -10.02
C ARG A 46 -1.88 3.78 -9.50
N MET A 47 -1.77 2.50 -9.86
CA MET A 47 -0.55 1.71 -9.62
C MET A 47 0.61 2.25 -10.48
N THR A 48 1.70 2.65 -9.83
CA THR A 48 2.97 2.98 -10.49
C THR A 48 3.97 1.83 -10.33
N PRO A 49 5.03 1.75 -11.16
CA PRO A 49 6.07 0.73 -11.01
C PRO A 49 6.75 0.74 -9.63
N ARG A 50 6.92 1.92 -9.01
CA ARG A 50 7.48 2.05 -7.65
C ARG A 50 6.54 1.50 -6.59
N ALA A 51 5.26 1.85 -6.67
CA ALA A 51 4.24 1.33 -5.76
C ALA A 51 4.11 -0.19 -5.85
N ARG A 52 4.10 -0.75 -7.07
CA ARG A 52 4.09 -2.20 -7.27
C ARG A 52 5.27 -2.88 -6.57
N LYS A 53 6.50 -2.42 -6.83
CA LYS A 53 7.71 -2.97 -6.18
C LYS A 53 7.66 -2.85 -4.67
N ALA A 54 7.15 -1.74 -4.14
CA ALA A 54 6.97 -1.54 -2.70
C ALA A 54 5.99 -2.54 -2.08
N LEU A 55 4.82 -2.73 -2.69
CA LEU A 55 3.82 -3.68 -2.21
C LEU A 55 4.32 -5.12 -2.29
N GLU A 56 4.92 -5.52 -3.42
CA GLU A 56 5.50 -6.85 -3.61
C GLU A 56 6.61 -7.15 -2.60
N ALA A 57 7.47 -6.17 -2.29
CA ALA A 57 8.50 -6.31 -1.27
C ALA A 57 7.88 -6.53 0.13
N LEU A 58 6.91 -5.70 0.52
CA LEU A 58 6.25 -5.84 1.82
C LEU A 58 5.50 -7.17 1.96
N ARG A 59 4.85 -7.66 0.89
CA ARG A 59 4.21 -8.98 0.87
C ARG A 59 5.22 -10.11 1.03
N ARG A 60 6.38 -10.02 0.35
CA ARG A 60 7.47 -10.99 0.51
C ARG A 60 8.09 -10.98 1.91
N GLU A 61 8.10 -9.82 2.56
CA GLU A 61 8.55 -9.65 3.95
C GLU A 61 7.50 -10.12 4.97
N GLY A 62 6.27 -10.46 4.54
CA GLY A 62 5.18 -10.87 5.43
C GLY A 62 4.56 -9.72 6.24
N LEU A 63 4.74 -8.48 5.78
CA LEU A 63 4.29 -7.27 6.48
C LEU A 63 2.89 -6.80 6.05
N ILE A 64 2.47 -7.15 4.84
CA ILE A 64 1.14 -6.89 4.28
C ILE A 64 0.63 -8.12 3.53
#